data_AF-A0A6A3APG3-F1
#
_entry.id   AF-A0A6A3APG3-F1
#
_cell.length_a   1.000
_cell.length_b   1.000
_cell.length_c   1.000
_cell.angle_alpha   90.00
_cell.angle_beta   90.00
_cell.angle_gamma   90.00
#
_symmetry.space_group_name_H-M   'P 1'
#
loop_
_entity.id
_entity.type
_entity.pdbx_description
1 polymer ?
#
loop_
_entity_poly.entity_id
_entity_poly.type
_entity_poly.pdbx_seq_one_letter_code
_entity_poly.pdbx_strand_id
1 'polypeptide(L)'
;MTGKRYESDCEVVVNFSIASASTVEMAFDGKVAWIFDIDETLWGSKIFVLTGRSEHQRQDTSKNLELAGHTGWEGLILRGASDRGIPATVYKSERRSVMSNGGYKIHGSSGDQWSDLLGFAVEKRSFKLPNPMYYIR
;
A
#
# COMPACT_ATOMS: atom_id res chain seq x y z
N MET A 1 -10.16 3.84 -16.01
CA MET A 1 -9.13 4.11 -17.05
C MET A 1 -8.99 2.86 -17.90
N THR A 2 -8.98 2.97 -19.23
CA THR A 2 -9.06 1.79 -20.14
C THR A 2 -7.99 1.82 -21.24
N GLY A 3 -6.88 2.52 -21.02
CA GLY A 3 -5.80 2.63 -21.99
C GLY A 3 -4.81 1.47 -21.88
N LYS A 4 -4.49 0.80 -23.01
CA LYS A 4 -3.52 -0.33 -23.06
C LYS A 4 -2.14 0.01 -22.48
N ARG A 5 -1.71 1.28 -22.57
CA ARG A 5 -0.44 1.74 -21.98
C ARG A 5 -0.48 1.72 -20.45
N TYR A 6 -1.58 2.17 -19.86
CA TYR A 6 -1.77 2.17 -18.41
C TYR A 6 -1.71 0.74 -17.84
N GLU A 7 -2.39 -0.21 -18.49
CA GLU A 7 -2.32 -1.62 -18.12
C GLU A 7 -0.90 -2.17 -18.21
N SER A 8 -0.19 -1.93 -19.32
CA SER A 8 1.20 -2.37 -19.49
C SER A 8 2.15 -1.76 -18.45
N ASP A 9 1.98 -0.48 -18.11
CA ASP A 9 2.81 0.20 -17.11
C ASP A 9 2.56 -0.39 -15.71
N CYS A 10 1.29 -0.63 -15.35
CA CYS A 10 0.92 -1.30 -14.10
C CYS A 10 1.47 -2.73 -14.02
N GLU A 11 1.38 -3.50 -15.12
CA GLU A 11 1.86 -4.89 -15.18
C GLU A 11 3.37 -4.97 -14.90
N VAL A 12 4.16 -4.05 -15.47
CA VAL A 12 5.60 -3.98 -15.20
C VAL A 12 5.88 -3.74 -13.72
N VAL A 13 5.18 -2.79 -13.10
CA VAL A 13 5.36 -2.46 -11.68
C VAL A 13 4.95 -3.64 -10.77
N VAL A 14 3.85 -4.31 -11.09
CA VAL A 14 3.38 -5.49 -10.36
C VAL A 14 4.41 -6.62 -10.46
N ASN A 15 4.91 -6.92 -11.66
CA ASN A 15 5.90 -7.99 -11.87
C ASN A 15 7.19 -7.75 -11.08
N PHE A 16 7.69 -6.51 -11.07
CA PHE A 16 8.87 -6.16 -10.25
C PHE A 16 8.58 -6.21 -8.74
N SER A 17 7.38 -5.82 -8.31
CA SER A 17 6.96 -5.91 -6.90
C SER A 17 6.92 -7.36 -6.43
N ILE A 18 6.30 -8.25 -7.20
CA ILE A 18 6.22 -9.69 -6.93
C ILE A 18 7.62 -10.31 -6.87
N ALA A 19 8.45 -10.08 -7.91
CA ALA A 19 9.81 -10.60 -7.94
C ALA A 19 10.62 -10.16 -6.72
N SER A 20 10.43 -8.91 -6.28
CA SER A 20 11.06 -8.39 -5.06
C SER A 20 10.54 -9.07 -3.80
N ALA A 21 9.23 -9.24 -3.66
CA ALA A 21 8.61 -9.87 -2.50
C ALA A 21 9.06 -11.34 -2.34
N SER A 22 9.09 -12.09 -3.45
CA SER A 22 9.53 -13.50 -3.43
C SER A 22 10.97 -13.67 -2.93
N THR A 23 11.88 -12.77 -3.29
CA THR A 23 13.27 -12.83 -2.79
C THR A 23 13.38 -12.59 -1.29
N VAL A 24 12.45 -11.83 -0.72
CA VAL A 24 12.42 -11.51 0.70
C VAL A 24 11.86 -12.67 1.52
N GLU A 25 10.75 -13.26 1.08
CA GLU A 25 10.14 -14.42 1.76
C GLU A 25 11.11 -15.60 1.85
N MET A 26 11.98 -15.79 0.85
CA MET A 26 13.03 -16.81 0.89
C MET A 26 14.14 -16.54 1.91
N ALA A 27 14.31 -15.29 2.36
CA ALA A 27 15.47 -14.85 3.14
C ALA A 27 15.15 -14.49 4.60
N PHE A 28 13.88 -14.51 5.03
CA PHE A 28 13.48 -14.05 6.35
C PHE A 28 12.31 -14.88 6.92
N ASP A 29 12.46 -15.30 8.18
CA ASP A 29 11.53 -16.17 8.92
C ASP A 29 10.56 -15.39 9.85
N GLY A 30 10.73 -14.08 9.99
CA GLY A 30 9.87 -13.22 10.82
C GLY A 30 8.63 -12.65 10.09
N LYS A 31 7.96 -11.68 10.73
CA LYS A 31 6.79 -11.01 10.15
C LYS A 31 7.22 -10.00 9.08
N VAL A 32 7.10 -10.40 7.80
CA VAL A 32 7.21 -9.49 6.65
C VAL A 32 5.86 -8.85 6.37
N ALA A 33 5.85 -7.57 6.07
CA ALA A 33 4.68 -6.85 5.57
C ALA A 33 5.00 -6.14 4.25
N TRP A 34 3.99 -6.05 3.40
CA TRP A 34 3.98 -5.17 2.24
C TRP A 34 2.81 -4.21 2.35
N ILE A 35 3.06 -2.94 2.04
CA ILE A 35 2.06 -1.87 2.16
C ILE A 35 1.56 -1.48 0.78
N PHE A 36 0.24 -1.35 0.65
CA PHE A 36 -0.43 -0.90 -0.55
C PHE A 36 -1.40 0.22 -0.21
N ASP A 37 -1.50 1.25 -1.05
CA ASP A 37 -2.73 2.03 -1.08
C ASP A 37 -3.85 1.20 -1.74
N ILE A 38 -5.07 1.71 -1.70
CA ILE A 38 -6.28 0.95 -2.04
C ILE A 38 -6.67 0.99 -3.52
N ASP A 39 -6.16 1.95 -4.26
CA ASP A 39 -6.46 2.09 -5.69
C ASP A 39 -5.56 1.14 -6.53
N GLU A 40 -4.82 0.25 -5.84
CA GLU A 40 -3.82 -0.67 -6.36
C GLU A 40 -4.27 -2.13 -6.36
N THR A 41 -3.77 -2.89 -7.35
CA THR A 41 -4.02 -4.32 -7.48
C THR A 41 -3.19 -5.13 -6.47
N LEU A 42 -3.86 -5.91 -5.62
CA LEU A 42 -3.28 -6.65 -4.50
C LEU A 42 -3.06 -8.14 -4.84
N TRP A 43 -1.85 -8.68 -4.66
CA TRP A 43 -1.54 -10.14 -4.59
C TRP A 43 -0.35 -10.42 -3.65
N GLY A 44 -0.47 -11.38 -2.71
CA GLY A 44 0.62 -11.78 -1.78
C GLY A 44 0.19 -12.18 -0.36
N SER A 45 1.10 -12.82 0.40
CA SER A 45 0.81 -13.63 1.61
C SER A 45 0.60 -12.87 2.93
N LYS A 46 1.05 -11.60 3.06
CA LYS A 46 0.84 -10.73 4.25
C LYS A 46 0.79 -9.25 3.86
N ILE A 47 -0.39 -8.83 3.41
CA ILE A 47 -0.61 -7.50 2.85
C ILE A 47 -1.28 -6.60 3.87
N PHE A 48 -0.75 -5.40 4.07
CA PHE A 48 -1.46 -4.31 4.74
C PHE A 48 -1.92 -3.28 3.71
N VAL A 49 -3.21 -2.96 3.75
CA VAL A 49 -3.79 -1.86 2.97
C VAL A 49 -3.78 -0.61 3.83
N LEU A 50 -3.05 0.42 3.41
CA LEU A 50 -2.91 1.70 4.08
C LEU A 50 -3.43 2.80 3.17
N THR A 51 -4.60 3.36 3.51
CA THR A 51 -5.27 4.33 2.64
C THR A 51 -5.53 5.67 3.30
N GLY A 52 -5.65 6.71 2.47
CA GLY A 52 -6.10 8.04 2.88
C GLY A 52 -7.61 8.15 3.15
N ARG A 53 -8.40 7.10 2.84
CA ARG A 53 -9.82 7.03 3.19
C ARG A 53 -10.00 7.05 4.71
N SER A 54 -11.19 7.46 5.16
CA SER A 54 -11.47 7.59 6.58
C SER A 54 -12.28 6.43 7.14
N GLU A 55 -12.18 6.19 8.44
CA GLU A 55 -12.76 5.03 9.13
C GLU A 55 -14.26 4.83 8.90
N HIS A 56 -15.03 5.90 8.68
CA HIS A 56 -16.47 5.78 8.38
C HIS A 56 -16.76 5.02 7.09
N GLN A 57 -15.78 4.94 6.17
CA GLN A 57 -15.88 4.25 4.89
C GLN A 57 -15.40 2.80 4.97
N ARG A 58 -14.98 2.30 6.14
CA ARG A 58 -14.34 0.98 6.29
C ARG A 58 -15.18 -0.15 5.71
N GLN A 59 -16.49 -0.16 6.00
CA GLN A 59 -17.38 -1.25 5.56
C GLN A 59 -17.50 -1.28 4.03
N ASP A 60 -17.79 -0.14 3.40
CA ASP A 60 -17.88 -0.03 1.95
C ASP A 60 -16.54 -0.33 1.28
N THR A 61 -15.46 0.10 1.91
CA THR A 61 -14.09 -0.11 1.45
C THR A 61 -13.72 -1.60 1.44
N SER A 62 -13.97 -2.31 2.54
CA SER A 62 -13.75 -3.77 2.64
C SER A 62 -14.58 -4.52 1.60
N LYS A 63 -15.86 -4.17 1.48
CA LYS A 63 -16.76 -4.80 0.52
C LYS A 63 -16.31 -4.60 -0.93
N ASN A 64 -15.83 -3.40 -1.28
CA ASN A 64 -15.32 -3.13 -2.63
C ASN A 64 -14.03 -3.91 -2.92
N LEU A 65 -13.14 -4.05 -1.94
CA LEU A 65 -11.94 -4.88 -2.07
C LEU A 65 -12.31 -6.34 -2.35
N GLU A 66 -13.23 -6.89 -1.57
CA GLU A 66 -13.73 -8.26 -1.77
C GLU A 66 -14.39 -8.45 -3.13
N LEU A 67 -15.25 -7.52 -3.55
CA LEU A 67 -15.91 -7.54 -4.86
C LEU A 67 -14.92 -7.44 -6.04
N ALA A 68 -13.81 -6.73 -5.85
CA ALA A 68 -12.72 -6.65 -6.82
C ALA A 68 -11.81 -7.89 -6.83
N GLY A 69 -12.07 -8.87 -5.96
CA GLY A 69 -11.27 -10.09 -5.81
C GLY A 69 -10.03 -9.92 -4.96
N HIS A 70 -9.86 -8.77 -4.29
CA HIS A 70 -8.76 -8.53 -3.36
C HIS A 70 -9.10 -9.02 -1.97
N THR A 71 -8.58 -10.21 -1.63
CA THR A 71 -8.78 -10.88 -0.34
C THR A 71 -7.43 -11.24 0.28
N GLY A 72 -7.43 -11.69 1.54
CA GLY A 72 -6.21 -12.18 2.19
C GLY A 72 -5.25 -11.10 2.72
N TRP A 73 -5.71 -9.85 2.86
CA TRP A 73 -4.96 -8.81 3.56
C TRP A 73 -4.99 -9.06 5.09
N GLU A 74 -3.88 -8.75 5.76
CA GLU A 74 -3.67 -8.91 7.21
C GLU A 74 -4.25 -7.71 7.99
N GLY A 75 -4.28 -6.52 7.36
CA GLY A 75 -4.85 -5.34 7.98
C GLY A 75 -5.28 -4.28 6.98
N LEU A 76 -6.36 -3.58 7.31
CA LEU A 76 -6.89 -2.42 6.59
C LEU A 76 -6.83 -1.20 7.50
N ILE A 77 -5.96 -0.24 7.19
CA ILE A 77 -5.64 0.95 7.97
C ILE A 77 -6.24 2.18 7.29
N LEU A 78 -7.22 2.82 7.94
CA LEU A 78 -7.87 4.05 7.48
C LEU A 78 -7.60 5.20 8.46
N ARG A 79 -7.87 6.43 8.00
CA ARG A 79 -7.76 7.63 8.82
C ARG A 79 -8.84 7.68 9.89
N GLY A 80 -8.41 7.77 11.14
CA GLY A 80 -9.27 8.04 12.29
C GLY A 80 -9.62 9.52 12.41
N ALA A 81 -10.49 9.84 13.38
CA ALA A 81 -10.88 11.23 13.65
C ALA A 81 -9.70 12.12 14.06
N SER A 82 -8.70 11.55 14.75
CA SER A 82 -7.44 12.21 15.13
C SER A 82 -6.57 12.59 13.95
N ASP A 83 -6.77 11.97 12.78
CA ASP A 83 -5.88 12.13 11.63
C ASP A 83 -6.36 13.23 10.68
N ARG A 84 -7.42 13.94 11.06
CA ARG A 84 -8.00 15.02 10.27
C ARG A 84 -7.00 16.17 10.17
N GLY A 85 -6.72 16.58 8.93
CA GLY A 85 -5.77 17.66 8.63
C GLY A 85 -4.30 17.24 8.60
N ILE A 86 -3.98 16.00 8.99
CA ILE A 86 -2.60 15.49 8.87
C ILE A 86 -2.29 15.22 7.39
N PRO A 87 -1.22 15.79 6.81
CA PRO A 87 -0.82 15.54 5.42
C PRO A 87 -0.69 14.04 5.10
N ALA A 88 -0.98 13.65 3.85
CA ALA A 88 -0.94 12.25 3.41
C ALA A 88 0.42 11.60 3.70
N THR A 89 1.50 12.28 3.33
CA THR A 89 2.87 11.81 3.54
C THR A 89 3.20 11.57 5.02
N VAL A 90 2.75 12.48 5.91
CA VAL A 90 2.99 12.36 7.36
C VAL A 90 2.20 11.20 7.94
N TYR A 91 0.89 11.16 7.68
CA TYR A 91 0.01 10.09 8.15
C TYR A 91 0.53 8.71 7.70
N LYS A 92 0.86 8.54 6.41
CA LYS A 92 1.35 7.25 5.89
C LYS A 92 2.69 6.87 6.52
N SER A 93 3.60 7.84 6.73
CA SER A 93 4.86 7.62 7.45
C SER A 93 4.67 7.19 8.90
N GLU A 94 3.75 7.82 9.63
CA GLU A 94 3.44 7.45 11.02
C GLU A 94 2.90 6.02 11.12
N ARG A 95 1.99 5.63 10.21
CA ARG A 95 1.45 4.27 10.18
C ARG A 95 2.54 3.23 9.89
N ARG A 96 3.49 3.52 9.00
CA ARG A 96 4.68 2.68 8.77
C ARG A 96 5.56 2.55 10.01
N SER A 97 5.81 3.65 10.71
CA SER A 97 6.58 3.63 11.97
C SER A 97 5.88 2.78 13.05
N VAL A 98 4.56 2.91 13.20
CA VAL A 98 3.80 2.11 14.17
C VAL A 98 3.91 0.61 13.84
N MET A 99 3.78 0.22 12.57
CA MET A 99 3.94 -1.16 12.14
C MET A 99 5.37 -1.69 12.39
N SER A 100 6.39 -0.88 12.06
CA SER A 100 7.79 -1.21 12.29
C SER A 100 8.08 -1.43 13.78
N ASN A 101 7.59 -0.52 14.64
CA ASN A 101 7.73 -0.61 16.09
C ASN A 101 6.91 -1.79 16.67
N GLY A 102 5.85 -2.21 15.98
CA GLY A 102 5.05 -3.41 16.30
C GLY A 102 5.73 -4.74 15.91
N GLY A 103 6.97 -4.70 15.40
CA GLY A 103 7.75 -5.88 15.05
C GLY A 103 7.53 -6.39 13.61
N TYR A 104 6.82 -5.63 12.77
CA TYR A 104 6.79 -5.92 11.34
C TYR A 104 8.05 -5.40 10.69
N LYS A 105 8.69 -6.23 9.88
CA LYS A 105 9.69 -5.78 8.94
C LYS A 105 8.97 -5.45 7.63
N ILE A 106 8.73 -4.17 7.41
CA ILE A 106 8.13 -3.75 6.16
C ILE A 106 9.24 -3.75 5.10
N HIS A 107 8.99 -4.43 3.99
CA HIS A 107 10.03 -4.72 2.99
C HIS A 107 9.82 -3.96 1.68
N GLY A 108 8.58 -3.59 1.41
CA GLY A 108 8.22 -2.81 0.25
C GLY A 108 6.89 -2.09 0.42
N SER A 109 6.75 -1.01 -0.32
CA SER A 109 5.50 -0.28 -0.48
C SER A 109 5.17 -0.06 -1.95
N SER A 110 3.91 -0.22 -2.31
CA SER A 110 3.40 0.12 -3.64
C SER A 110 2.33 1.18 -3.52
N GLY A 111 2.39 2.21 -4.37
CA GLY A 111 1.46 3.33 -4.32
C GLY A 111 1.46 4.15 -5.60
N ASP A 112 0.35 4.76 -5.93
CA ASP A 112 0.13 5.57 -7.11
C ASP A 112 0.45 7.06 -6.88
N GLN A 113 0.66 7.49 -5.63
CA GLN A 113 1.10 8.85 -5.28
C GLN A 113 2.50 8.85 -4.68
N TRP A 114 3.21 9.98 -4.78
CA TRP A 114 4.50 10.12 -4.07
C TRP A 114 4.32 10.20 -2.55
N SER A 115 3.16 10.63 -2.07
CA SER A 115 2.84 10.65 -0.64
C SER A 115 2.77 9.26 0.01
N ASP A 116 2.62 8.19 -0.80
CA ASP A 116 2.74 6.80 -0.37
C ASP A 116 4.17 6.38 -0.07
N LEU A 117 5.11 6.89 -0.87
CA LEU A 117 6.46 6.34 -0.99
C LEU A 117 7.51 7.21 -0.32
N LEU A 118 7.16 8.46 -0.01
CA LEU A 118 8.05 9.45 0.59
C LEU A 118 7.70 9.72 2.06
N GLY A 119 8.52 10.56 2.70
CA GLY A 119 8.40 10.93 4.11
C GLY A 119 9.47 10.23 4.95
N PHE A 120 9.08 9.71 6.11
CA PHE A 120 9.94 8.91 6.98
C PHE A 120 9.41 7.47 7.06
N ALA A 121 10.19 6.60 7.72
CA ALA A 121 9.96 5.15 7.71
C ALA A 121 9.72 4.64 6.28
N VAL A 122 10.59 5.08 5.36
CA VAL A 122 10.54 4.67 3.95
C VAL A 122 11.08 3.25 3.85
N GLU A 123 10.41 2.46 3.03
CA GLU A 123 10.73 1.06 2.87
C GLU A 123 12.01 0.84 2.07
N LYS A 124 12.56 -0.38 2.21
CA LYS A 124 13.76 -0.76 1.45
C LYS A 124 13.52 -0.68 -0.06
N ARG A 125 12.28 -0.91 -0.52
CA ARG A 125 11.87 -0.71 -1.91
C ARG A 125 10.51 -0.04 -2.00
N SER A 126 10.37 0.82 -2.99
CA SER A 126 9.13 1.52 -3.27
C SER A 126 8.79 1.40 -4.75
N PHE A 127 7.52 1.14 -5.04
CA PHE A 127 7.01 0.87 -6.38
C PHE A 127 5.92 1.89 -6.71
N LYS A 128 6.22 2.79 -7.65
CA LYS A 128 5.32 3.87 -8.05
C LYS A 128 4.44 3.42 -9.20
N LEU A 129 3.14 3.33 -8.96
CA LEU A 129 2.17 3.09 -10.02
C LEU A 129 1.83 4.39 -10.77
N PRO A 130 1.54 4.32 -12.07
CA PRO A 130 1.08 5.48 -12.82
C PRO A 130 -0.31 5.90 -12.33
N ASN A 131 -0.52 7.19 -12.07
CA ASN A 131 -1.85 7.75 -11.95
C ASN A 131 -1.87 9.15 -12.59
N PRO A 132 -2.46 9.31 -13.79
CA PRO A 132 -2.53 10.59 -14.48
C PRO A 132 -3.72 11.46 -14.03
N MET A 133 -4.62 10.95 -13.19
CA MET A 133 -5.90 11.59 -12.90
C MET A 133 -5.80 12.71 -11.87
N TYR A 134 -4.96 12.54 -10.85
CA TYR A 134 -4.83 13.52 -9.78
C TYR A 134 -3.49 13.40 -9.05
N TYR A 135 -3.13 14.44 -8.30
CA TYR A 135 -1.91 14.51 -7.51
C TYR A 135 -2.23 14.95 -6.08
N ILE A 136 -1.78 14.15 -5.10
CA ILE A 136 -1.88 14.47 -3.67
C ILE A 136 -0.51 14.96 -3.18
N ARG A 137 -0.50 16.14 -2.55
CA ARG A 137 0.66 16.72 -1.86
C ARG A 137 0.68 16.34 -0.39
#